data_AF-A0A239M4H1-F1
#
_entry.id   AF-A0A239M4H1-F1
#
_cell.length_a   1.000
_cell.length_b   1.000
_cell.length_c   1.000
_cell.angle_alpha   90.00
_cell.angle_beta   90.00
_cell.angle_gamma   90.00
#
_symmetry.space_group_name_H-M   'P 1'
#
loop_
_entity.id
_entity.type
_entity.pdbx_description
1 polymer ?
#
loop_
_entity_poly.entity_id
_entity_poly.type
_entity_poly.pdbx_seq_one_letter_code
_entity_poly.pdbx_strand_id
1 'polypeptide(L)'
;MTGHKYSVHLTMAEWRIATSEEIDIEQFLWESAEPNSELERRELASAREALRSIDLLKTTGRYNDERSRLKKALDEDDAAAAEEFRKANPSLILRSEGVPSRSSIGALANLFAGMDSPDRDQQARFQAHYDATGIASETLAKAMPKIAALEPAKRRRGRSKVSPPWRNVNLHLDAIRLAVAGGSSVAQAARQVAAQEAFIRADWANDLAKLYRKKLKLRE
;
A
#
# COMPACT_ATOMS: atom_id res chain seq x y z
N MET A 1 -3.40 -2.01 34.64
CA MET A 1 -3.03 -1.33 33.37
C MET A 1 -1.55 -1.54 33.15
N THR A 2 -1.18 -2.61 32.46
CA THR A 2 0.21 -2.98 32.17
C THR A 2 0.45 -2.75 30.68
N GLY A 3 1.48 -1.95 30.40
CA GLY A 3 1.75 -1.34 29.10
C GLY A 3 1.71 -2.29 27.92
N HIS A 4 1.05 -1.83 26.85
CA HIS A 4 1.11 -2.46 25.55
C HIS A 4 2.53 -2.31 24.99
N LYS A 5 3.27 -3.42 25.02
CA LYS A 5 4.53 -3.58 24.30
C LYS A 5 4.16 -3.68 22.81
N TYR A 6 4.56 -2.67 22.04
CA TYR A 6 4.41 -2.65 20.59
C TYR A 6 5.63 -3.28 19.93
N SER A 7 5.48 -4.52 19.47
CA SER A 7 6.05 -5.07 18.22
C SER A 7 5.22 -6.33 17.88
N VAL A 8 5.11 -6.76 16.60
CA VAL A 8 4.29 -7.88 16.04
C VAL A 8 2.89 -7.57 15.40
N HIS A 9 2.43 -6.31 15.24
CA HIS A 9 1.00 -6.02 14.92
C HIS A 9 0.72 -4.89 13.90
N LEU A 10 1.01 -5.07 12.60
CA LEU A 10 0.54 -4.15 11.54
C LEU A 10 -0.67 -4.71 10.78
N THR A 11 -1.68 -3.86 10.58
CA THR A 11 -2.79 -4.10 9.63
C THR A 11 -2.31 -3.99 8.18
N MET A 12 -3.11 -4.48 7.23
CA MET A 12 -2.79 -4.34 5.80
C MET A 12 -2.70 -2.87 5.36
N ALA A 13 -3.53 -2.00 5.95
CA ALA A 13 -3.47 -0.56 5.69
C ALA A 13 -2.16 0.05 6.20
N GLU A 14 -1.75 -0.28 7.44
CA GLU A 14 -0.48 0.18 8.02
C GLU A 14 0.73 -0.35 7.26
N TRP A 15 0.69 -1.61 6.81
CA TRP A 15 1.72 -2.17 5.93
C TRP A 15 1.86 -1.35 4.65
N ARG A 16 0.74 -1.01 3.98
CA ARG A 16 0.77 -0.15 2.78
C ARG A 16 1.36 1.23 3.06
N ILE A 17 1.05 1.83 4.22
CA ILE A 17 1.65 3.12 4.63
C ILE A 17 3.17 2.98 4.82
N ALA A 18 3.63 1.88 5.41
CA ALA A 18 5.04 1.61 5.65
C ALA A 18 5.83 1.37 4.34
N THR A 19 5.25 0.63 3.40
CA THR A 19 5.98 0.08 2.25
C THR A 19 5.77 0.80 0.92
N SER A 20 4.69 1.58 0.78
CA SER A 20 4.29 2.15 -0.51
C SER A 20 4.16 3.67 -0.42
N GLU A 21 4.48 4.35 -1.52
CA GLU A 21 4.16 5.78 -1.65
C GLU A 21 2.66 5.96 -1.90
N GLU A 22 2.11 7.12 -1.49
CA GLU A 22 0.69 7.43 -1.67
C GLU A 22 0.26 7.24 -3.14
N ILE A 23 1.08 7.70 -4.08
CA ILE A 23 0.76 7.64 -5.52
C ILE A 23 0.67 6.20 -6.05
N ASP A 24 1.41 5.26 -5.44
CA ASP A 24 1.37 3.86 -5.84
C ASP A 24 0.10 3.17 -5.32
N ILE A 25 -0.36 3.54 -4.12
CA ILE A 25 -1.64 3.09 -3.57
C ILE A 25 -2.81 3.63 -4.41
N GLU A 26 -2.72 4.89 -4.85
CA GLU A 26 -3.74 5.50 -5.72
C GLU A 26 -3.77 4.86 -7.10
N GLN A 27 -2.60 4.55 -7.66
CA GLN A 27 -2.53 3.83 -8.92
C GLN A 27 -3.16 2.45 -8.81
N PHE A 28 -2.90 1.72 -7.72
CA PHE A 28 -3.53 0.42 -7.47
C PHE A 28 -5.07 0.53 -7.47
N LEU A 29 -5.63 1.49 -6.74
CA LEU A 29 -7.08 1.71 -6.72
C LEU A 29 -7.64 2.20 -8.07
N TRP A 30 -6.87 2.98 -8.83
CA TRP A 30 -7.25 3.47 -10.14
C TRP A 30 -7.33 2.35 -11.20
N GLU A 31 -6.41 1.38 -11.13
CA GLU A 31 -6.37 0.25 -12.04
C GLU A 31 -7.45 -0.82 -11.75
N SER A 32 -7.90 -0.90 -10.49
CA SER A 32 -8.79 -1.96 -9.98
C SER A 32 -10.17 -1.44 -9.57
N ALA A 33 -10.79 -0.60 -10.41
CA ALA A 33 -12.06 0.07 -10.11
C ALA A 33 -13.26 -0.89 -9.92
N GLU A 34 -13.23 -2.08 -10.53
CA GLU A 34 -14.30 -3.09 -10.45
C GLU A 34 -13.75 -4.41 -9.90
N PRO A 35 -14.01 -4.74 -8.62
CA PRO A 35 -13.50 -5.96 -8.01
C PRO A 35 -14.26 -7.20 -8.51
N ASN A 36 -13.51 -8.21 -8.93
CA ASN A 36 -14.02 -9.49 -9.45
C ASN A 36 -14.07 -10.58 -8.37
N SER A 37 -13.52 -10.34 -7.17
CA SER A 37 -13.52 -11.29 -6.05
C SER A 37 -13.71 -10.60 -4.70
N GLU A 38 -14.14 -11.36 -3.69
CA GLU A 38 -14.24 -10.88 -2.31
C GLU A 38 -12.87 -10.48 -1.74
N LEU A 39 -11.81 -11.15 -2.18
CA LEU A 39 -10.45 -10.78 -1.82
C LEU A 39 -10.07 -9.42 -2.40
N GLU A 40 -10.29 -9.21 -3.69
CA GLU A 40 -10.02 -7.93 -4.34
C GLU A 40 -10.78 -6.81 -3.62
N ARG A 41 -12.04 -7.04 -3.21
CA ARG A 41 -12.80 -6.08 -2.39
C ARG A 41 -12.09 -5.74 -1.08
N ARG A 42 -11.53 -6.72 -0.36
CA ARG A 42 -10.80 -6.50 0.90
C ARG A 42 -9.49 -5.77 0.68
N GLU A 43 -8.76 -6.09 -0.39
CA GLU A 43 -7.54 -5.37 -0.74
C GLU A 43 -7.82 -3.91 -1.09
N LEU A 44 -8.84 -3.65 -1.91
CA LEU A 44 -9.30 -2.29 -2.21
C LEU A 44 -9.74 -1.57 -0.92
N ALA A 45 -10.45 -2.25 -0.01
CA ALA A 45 -10.83 -1.67 1.28
C ALA A 45 -9.60 -1.26 2.12
N SER A 46 -8.57 -2.12 2.21
CA SER A 46 -7.32 -1.81 2.91
C SER A 46 -6.55 -0.65 2.28
N ALA A 47 -6.57 -0.54 0.95
CA ALA A 47 -5.93 0.56 0.22
C ALA A 47 -6.68 1.89 0.45
N ARG A 48 -8.01 1.87 0.44
CA ARG A 48 -8.85 3.03 0.80
C ARG A 48 -8.59 3.48 2.24
N GLU A 49 -8.50 2.53 3.17
CA GLU A 49 -8.19 2.80 4.59
C GLU A 49 -6.79 3.41 4.76
N ALA A 50 -5.79 2.91 4.05
CA ALA A 50 -4.46 3.49 4.02
C ALA A 50 -4.49 4.94 3.52
N LEU A 51 -5.22 5.24 2.43
CA LEU A 51 -5.34 6.60 1.92
C LEU A 51 -6.03 7.56 2.88
N ARG A 52 -7.11 7.13 3.55
CA ARG A 52 -7.78 7.94 4.59
C ARG A 52 -6.84 8.25 5.75
N SER A 53 -6.04 7.27 6.16
CA SER A 53 -5.04 7.44 7.21
C SER A 53 -3.92 8.40 6.78
N ILE A 54 -3.44 8.29 5.54
CA ILE A 54 -2.47 9.22 4.94
C ILE A 54 -3.03 10.64 4.93
N ASP A 55 -4.30 10.83 4.56
CA ASP A 55 -4.94 12.15 4.54
C ASP A 55 -4.95 12.78 5.94
N LEU A 56 -5.34 12.03 6.98
CA LEU A 56 -5.27 12.49 8.37
C LEU A 56 -3.82 12.79 8.82
N LEU A 57 -2.87 11.93 8.48
CA LEU A 57 -1.47 12.08 8.88
C LEU A 57 -0.81 13.28 8.21
N LYS A 58 -1.06 13.51 6.92
CA LYS A 58 -0.52 14.66 6.18
C LYS A 58 -1.13 15.97 6.65
N THR A 59 -2.43 16.01 6.90
CA THR A 59 -3.11 17.21 7.41
C THR A 59 -2.70 17.55 8.86
N THR A 60 -2.31 16.56 9.66
CA THR A 60 -1.76 16.77 11.01
C THR A 60 -0.23 16.93 11.04
N GLY A 61 0.45 16.85 9.90
CA GLY A 61 1.92 16.98 9.80
C GLY A 61 2.71 15.78 10.35
N ARG A 62 2.06 14.65 10.65
CA ARG A 62 2.66 13.47 11.30
C ARG A 62 3.02 12.32 10.34
N TYR A 63 2.82 12.50 9.04
CA TYR A 63 2.97 11.42 8.05
C TYR A 63 4.36 10.78 8.04
N ASN A 64 5.42 11.59 8.02
CA ASN A 64 6.79 11.05 7.94
C ASN A 64 7.21 10.32 9.23
N ASP A 65 6.81 10.83 10.38
CA ASP A 65 7.10 10.21 11.68
C ASP A 65 6.39 8.87 11.80
N GLU A 66 5.11 8.84 11.46
CA GLU A 66 4.30 7.62 11.54
C GLU A 66 4.77 6.58 10.52
N ARG A 67 5.07 6.98 9.28
CA ARG A 67 5.64 6.07 8.28
C ARG A 67 6.96 5.47 8.77
N SER A 68 7.83 6.28 9.37
CA SER A 68 9.12 5.81 9.91
C SER A 68 8.92 4.83 11.08
N ARG A 69 7.97 5.12 11.97
CA ARG A 69 7.60 4.24 13.08
C ARG A 69 7.10 2.88 12.57
N LEU A 70 6.18 2.89 11.59
CA LEU A 70 5.62 1.68 11.00
C LEU A 70 6.68 0.87 10.25
N LYS A 71 7.56 1.54 9.49
CA LYS A 71 8.68 0.89 8.80
C LYS A 71 9.63 0.21 9.78
N LYS A 72 10.00 0.89 10.87
CA LYS A 72 10.86 0.33 11.91
C LYS A 72 10.23 -0.91 12.55
N ALA A 73 8.93 -0.87 12.87
CA ALA A 73 8.23 -2.02 13.41
C ALA A 73 8.25 -3.22 12.44
N LEU A 74 8.10 -2.96 11.13
CA LEU A 74 8.19 -4.01 10.11
C LEU A 74 9.60 -4.60 10.00
N ASP A 75 10.64 -3.76 10.03
CA ASP A 75 12.03 -4.20 9.96
C ASP A 75 12.43 -5.04 11.21
N GLU A 76 11.90 -4.69 12.39
CA GLU A 76 12.08 -5.46 13.63
C GLU A 76 11.39 -6.83 13.57
N ASP A 77 10.16 -6.90 13.05
CA ASP A 77 9.43 -8.14 12.84
C ASP A 77 10.14 -9.05 11.82
N ASP A 78 10.67 -8.47 10.74
CA ASP A 78 11.48 -9.17 9.73
C ASP A 78 12.76 -9.78 10.34
N ALA A 79 13.44 -9.02 11.19
CA ALA A 79 14.64 -9.50 11.87
C ALA A 79 14.34 -10.65 12.84
N ALA A 80 13.22 -10.56 13.58
CA ALA A 80 12.79 -11.62 14.49
C ALA A 80 12.42 -12.91 13.74
N ALA A 81 11.67 -12.80 12.65
CA ALA A 81 11.29 -13.94 11.82
C ALA A 81 12.51 -14.61 11.15
N ALA A 82 13.47 -13.81 10.67
CA ALA A 82 14.71 -14.33 10.10
C ALA A 82 15.55 -15.10 11.12
N GLU A 83 15.61 -14.62 12.37
CA GLU A 83 16.31 -15.29 13.45
C GLU A 83 15.63 -16.60 13.87
N GLU A 84 14.30 -16.62 13.98
CA GLU A 84 13.55 -17.84 14.28
C GLU A 84 13.72 -18.91 13.19
N PHE A 85 13.63 -18.50 11.92
CA PHE A 85 13.89 -19.38 10.79
C PHE A 85 15.31 -19.98 10.83
N ARG A 86 16.32 -19.15 11.14
CA ARG A 86 17.72 -19.58 11.29
C ARG A 86 17.88 -20.63 12.38
N LYS A 87 17.25 -20.43 13.54
CA LYS A 87 17.28 -21.39 14.66
C LYS A 87 16.59 -22.70 14.32
N ALA A 88 15.46 -22.65 13.62
CA ALA A 88 14.70 -23.84 13.22
C ALA A 88 15.39 -24.63 12.09
N ASN A 89 16.22 -23.98 11.27
CA ASN A 89 16.83 -24.58 10.08
C ASN A 89 18.36 -24.39 10.01
N PRO A 90 19.12 -24.86 11.01
CA PRO A 90 20.56 -24.61 11.09
C PRO A 90 21.35 -25.19 9.90
N SER A 91 20.85 -26.26 9.27
CA SER A 91 21.48 -26.92 8.11
C SER A 91 21.25 -26.22 6.76
N LEU A 92 20.27 -25.30 6.66
CA LEU A 92 19.98 -24.55 5.43
C LEU A 92 20.85 -23.29 5.27
N ILE A 93 21.56 -22.87 6.32
CA ILE A 93 22.39 -21.66 6.36
C ILE A 93 23.66 -21.82 5.50
N LEU A 94 24.19 -23.04 5.37
CA LEU A 94 25.40 -23.33 4.59
C LEU A 94 25.16 -23.39 3.07
N ARG A 95 23.90 -23.28 2.61
CA ARG A 95 23.54 -23.29 1.18
C ARG A 95 22.93 -21.97 0.68
N SER A 96 22.95 -20.92 1.49
CA SER A 96 22.28 -19.65 1.17
C SER A 96 23.15 -18.64 0.41
N GLU A 97 24.13 -19.08 -0.38
CA GLU A 97 24.57 -18.28 -1.53
C GLU A 97 23.49 -18.41 -2.62
N GLY A 98 22.43 -17.61 -2.53
CA GLY A 98 21.43 -17.49 -3.60
C GLY A 98 19.98 -17.83 -3.24
N VAL A 99 19.65 -18.16 -1.99
CA VAL A 99 18.24 -18.16 -1.56
C VAL A 99 17.87 -16.73 -1.15
N PRO A 100 16.98 -16.02 -1.86
CA PRO A 100 16.59 -14.67 -1.48
C PRO A 100 15.96 -14.73 -0.09
N SER A 101 16.48 -13.94 0.85
CA SER A 101 15.73 -13.54 2.03
C SER A 101 14.36 -13.05 1.56
N ARG A 102 13.31 -13.85 1.77
CA ARG A 102 11.94 -13.39 1.55
C ARG A 102 11.59 -12.59 2.79
N SER A 103 12.03 -11.33 2.81
CA SER A 103 11.51 -10.34 3.74
C SER A 103 9.99 -10.37 3.73
N SER A 104 9.33 -9.94 4.82
CA SER A 104 7.87 -10.00 4.86
C SER A 104 7.23 -9.20 3.73
N ILE A 105 7.93 -8.14 3.31
CA ILE A 105 7.63 -7.35 2.11
C ILE A 105 7.64 -8.22 0.84
N GLY A 106 8.69 -9.03 0.64
CA GLY A 106 8.83 -9.89 -0.54
C GLY A 106 7.80 -11.02 -0.60
N ALA A 107 7.44 -11.61 0.55
CA ALA A 107 6.48 -12.71 0.57
C ALA A 107 5.03 -12.22 0.35
N LEU A 108 4.64 -11.10 0.95
CA LEU A 108 3.34 -10.47 0.69
C LEU A 108 3.22 -9.97 -0.75
N ALA A 109 4.28 -9.32 -1.27
CA ALA A 109 4.32 -8.93 -2.67
C ALA A 109 4.20 -10.15 -3.62
N ASN A 110 4.77 -11.30 -3.24
CA ASN A 110 4.64 -12.54 -3.99
C ASN A 110 3.21 -13.12 -3.93
N LEU A 111 2.57 -13.10 -2.76
CA LEU A 111 1.17 -13.50 -2.59
C LEU A 111 0.26 -12.69 -3.52
N PHE A 112 0.31 -11.36 -3.44
CA PHE A 112 -0.48 -10.47 -4.30
C PHE A 112 -0.17 -10.69 -5.77
N ALA A 113 1.10 -10.80 -6.14
CA ALA A 113 1.48 -11.09 -7.53
C ALA A 113 0.96 -12.43 -8.04
N GLY A 114 0.82 -13.44 -7.17
CA GLY A 114 0.31 -14.76 -7.56
C GLY A 114 -1.21 -14.80 -7.65
N MET A 115 -1.90 -14.01 -6.84
CA MET A 115 -3.35 -13.80 -6.96
C MET A 115 -3.71 -12.98 -8.21
N ASP A 116 -2.79 -12.13 -8.68
CA ASP A 116 -2.87 -11.43 -9.96
C ASP A 116 -2.18 -12.17 -11.14
N SER A 117 -1.84 -13.44 -10.95
CA SER A 117 -1.13 -14.23 -11.97
C SER A 117 -1.97 -14.36 -13.25
N PRO A 118 -1.38 -14.21 -14.45
CA PRO A 118 -2.08 -14.51 -15.70
C PRO A 118 -2.38 -16.01 -15.87
N ASP A 119 -1.74 -16.86 -15.08
CA ASP A 119 -1.97 -18.30 -15.04
C ASP A 119 -3.11 -18.59 -14.06
N ARG A 120 -4.27 -19.02 -14.59
CA ARG A 120 -5.48 -19.29 -13.80
C ARG A 120 -5.29 -20.39 -12.76
N ASP A 121 -4.47 -21.40 -13.05
CA ASP A 121 -4.23 -22.49 -12.12
C ASP A 121 -3.35 -22.03 -10.96
N GLN A 122 -2.37 -21.17 -11.25
CA GLN A 122 -1.55 -20.55 -10.21
C GLN A 122 -2.38 -19.56 -9.38
N GLN A 123 -3.19 -18.71 -10.02
CA GLN A 123 -4.12 -17.83 -9.34
C GLN A 123 -5.05 -18.60 -8.39
N ALA A 124 -5.64 -19.71 -8.85
CA ALA A 124 -6.50 -20.55 -8.04
C ALA A 124 -5.76 -21.15 -6.83
N ARG A 125 -4.50 -21.60 -6.98
CA ARG A 125 -3.68 -22.10 -5.87
C ARG A 125 -3.37 -21.02 -4.84
N PHE A 126 -3.01 -19.81 -5.29
CA PHE A 126 -2.74 -18.69 -4.39
C PHE A 126 -4.00 -18.21 -3.68
N GLN A 127 -5.13 -18.15 -4.39
CA GLN A 127 -6.44 -17.83 -3.80
C GLN A 127 -6.87 -18.87 -2.77
N ALA A 128 -6.78 -20.16 -3.11
CA ALA A 128 -7.10 -21.24 -2.18
C ALA A 128 -6.19 -21.22 -0.93
N HIS A 129 -4.90 -20.90 -1.12
CA HIS A 129 -3.99 -20.72 0.00
C HIS A 129 -4.40 -19.52 0.86
N TYR A 130 -4.74 -18.39 0.25
CA TYR A 130 -5.23 -17.20 0.96
C TYR A 130 -6.47 -17.50 1.81
N ASP A 131 -7.45 -18.18 1.22
CA ASP A 131 -8.73 -18.51 1.86
C ASP A 131 -8.55 -19.54 2.98
N ALA A 132 -7.78 -20.60 2.73
CA ALA A 132 -7.53 -21.67 3.71
C ALA A 132 -6.71 -21.20 4.92
N THR A 133 -5.85 -20.19 4.72
CA THR A 133 -4.95 -19.71 5.77
C THR A 133 -5.54 -18.58 6.60
N GLY A 134 -6.68 -18.02 6.20
CA GLY A 134 -7.36 -16.95 6.94
C GLY A 134 -6.54 -15.67 7.05
N ILE A 135 -5.59 -15.44 6.12
CA ILE A 135 -4.63 -14.31 6.16
C ILE A 135 -5.33 -12.97 6.35
N ALA A 136 -6.51 -12.80 5.75
CA ALA A 136 -7.33 -11.59 5.87
C ALA A 136 -7.72 -11.21 7.31
N SER A 137 -7.80 -12.20 8.20
CA SER A 137 -8.28 -12.08 9.59
C SER A 137 -7.19 -12.36 10.62
N GLU A 138 -5.98 -12.70 10.17
CA GLU A 138 -4.85 -13.02 11.02
C GLU A 138 -3.84 -11.88 11.08
N THR A 139 -3.02 -11.87 12.14
CA THR A 139 -1.88 -10.95 12.21
C THR A 139 -0.83 -11.34 11.18
N LEU A 140 -0.07 -10.35 10.69
CA LEU A 140 1.02 -10.59 9.73
C LEU A 140 1.94 -11.72 10.21
N ALA A 141 2.36 -11.71 11.48
CA ALA A 141 3.25 -12.74 12.03
C ALA A 141 2.71 -14.18 11.93
N LYS A 142 1.38 -14.39 12.01
CA LYS A 142 0.77 -15.71 11.83
C LYS A 142 0.60 -16.08 10.35
N ALA A 143 0.34 -15.07 9.52
CA ALA A 143 0.22 -15.21 8.07
C ALA A 143 1.58 -15.45 7.39
N MET A 144 2.65 -14.80 7.85
CA MET A 144 3.94 -14.73 7.15
C MET A 144 4.60 -16.09 6.92
N PRO A 145 4.68 -17.02 7.89
CA PRO A 145 5.24 -18.36 7.62
C PRO A 145 4.45 -19.12 6.55
N LYS A 146 3.13 -18.96 6.54
CA LYS A 146 2.24 -19.59 5.55
C LYS A 146 2.47 -18.99 4.17
N ILE A 147 2.64 -17.68 4.08
CA ILE A 147 2.88 -16.96 2.81
C ILE A 147 4.28 -17.23 2.27
N ALA A 148 5.29 -17.28 3.14
CA ALA A 148 6.68 -17.50 2.76
C ALA A 148 6.92 -18.86 2.09
N ALA A 149 6.04 -19.84 2.33
CA ALA A 149 6.08 -21.16 1.69
C ALA A 149 5.56 -21.18 0.24
N LEU A 150 4.95 -20.09 -0.25
CA LEU A 150 4.37 -20.05 -1.60
C LEU A 150 5.44 -20.13 -2.70
N GLU A 151 5.10 -20.76 -3.83
CA GLU A 151 5.94 -20.69 -5.02
C GLU A 151 6.08 -19.23 -5.52
N PRO A 152 7.11 -18.87 -6.31
CA PRO A 152 7.16 -17.56 -6.94
C PRO A 152 6.00 -17.34 -7.92
N ALA A 153 5.36 -16.17 -7.83
CA ALA A 153 4.28 -15.79 -8.72
C ALA A 153 4.77 -15.53 -10.15
N LYS A 154 4.04 -16.07 -11.14
CA LYS A 154 4.23 -15.71 -12.55
C LYS A 154 3.70 -14.29 -12.74
N ARG A 155 4.57 -13.39 -13.15
CA ARG A 155 4.20 -12.00 -13.42
C ARG A 155 3.61 -11.88 -14.82
N ARG A 156 2.53 -11.11 -14.96
CA ARG A 156 2.11 -10.61 -16.28
C ARG A 156 3.26 -9.85 -16.93
N ARG A 157 3.82 -10.38 -18.02
CA ARG A 157 4.63 -9.57 -18.93
C ARG A 157 3.68 -8.58 -19.63
N GLY A 158 3.83 -7.29 -19.36
CA GLY A 158 3.35 -6.24 -20.25
C GLY A 158 1.93 -5.69 -20.07
N ARG A 159 1.30 -5.73 -18.89
CA ARG A 159 0.10 -4.86 -18.69
C ARG A 159 0.58 -3.41 -18.61
N SER A 160 0.11 -2.57 -19.53
CA SER A 160 0.32 -1.12 -19.48
C SER A 160 -0.18 -0.60 -18.13
N LYS A 161 0.73 -0.10 -17.31
CA LYS A 161 0.41 0.59 -16.05
C LYS A 161 -0.38 1.85 -16.41
N VAL A 162 -1.69 1.85 -16.15
CA VAL A 162 -2.51 3.04 -16.40
C VAL A 162 -2.22 4.02 -15.28
N SER A 163 -1.35 4.99 -15.57
CA SER A 163 -1.01 6.03 -14.61
C SER A 163 -2.26 6.85 -14.26
N PRO A 164 -2.50 7.15 -12.96
CA PRO A 164 -3.55 8.08 -12.60
C PRO A 164 -3.27 9.46 -13.24
N PRO A 165 -4.32 10.19 -13.67
CA PRO A 165 -4.15 11.44 -14.43
C PRO A 165 -3.52 12.57 -13.61
N TRP A 166 -3.46 12.43 -12.28
CA TRP A 166 -2.86 13.41 -11.38
C TRP A 166 -1.41 13.10 -10.98
N ARG A 167 -0.77 12.06 -11.53
CA ARG A 167 0.59 11.65 -11.14
C ARG A 167 1.60 12.79 -11.17
N ASN A 168 1.54 13.62 -12.21
CA ASN A 168 2.52 14.71 -12.43
C ASN A 168 2.17 16.00 -11.68
N VAL A 169 1.02 16.06 -11.01
CA VAL A 169 0.53 17.27 -10.31
C VAL A 169 0.28 17.00 -8.84
N ASN A 170 0.87 15.92 -8.31
CA ASN A 170 0.60 15.44 -6.96
C ASN A 170 0.92 16.51 -5.88
N LEU A 171 1.98 17.29 -6.08
CA LEU A 171 2.35 18.39 -5.16
C LEU A 171 1.27 19.48 -5.10
N HIS A 172 0.68 19.85 -6.24
CA HIS A 172 -0.45 20.80 -6.28
C HIS A 172 -1.67 20.25 -5.55
N LEU A 173 -1.96 18.95 -5.73
CA LEU A 173 -3.08 18.31 -5.03
C LEU A 173 -2.85 18.18 -3.52
N ASP A 174 -1.60 18.00 -3.08
CA ASP A 174 -1.23 18.03 -1.67
C ASP A 174 -1.39 19.43 -1.07
N ALA A 175 -1.01 20.49 -1.80
CA ALA A 175 -1.26 21.86 -1.37
C ALA A 175 -2.77 22.16 -1.26
N ILE A 176 -3.58 21.67 -2.21
CA ILE A 176 -5.05 21.76 -2.13
C ILE A 176 -5.58 21.04 -0.89
N ARG A 177 -5.06 19.83 -0.59
CA ARG A 177 -5.46 19.06 0.61
C ARG A 177 -5.25 19.85 1.89
N LEU A 178 -4.08 20.46 2.05
CA LEU A 178 -3.76 21.26 3.23
C LEU A 178 -4.67 22.49 3.36
N ALA A 179 -4.92 23.21 2.26
CA ALA A 179 -5.83 24.35 2.24
C ALA A 179 -7.28 23.97 2.57
N VAL A 180 -7.75 22.83 2.06
CA VAL A 180 -9.09 22.29 2.35
C VAL A 180 -9.21 21.88 3.82
N ALA A 181 -8.18 21.22 4.38
CA ALA A 181 -8.15 20.89 5.80
C ALA A 181 -8.14 22.13 6.70
N GLY A 182 -7.57 23.24 6.22
CA GLY A 182 -7.64 24.57 6.85
C GLY A 182 -8.98 25.31 6.67
N GLY A 183 -9.99 24.69 6.05
CA GLY A 183 -11.33 25.24 5.91
C GLY A 183 -11.67 25.87 4.55
N SER A 184 -10.74 25.85 3.58
CA SER A 184 -11.04 26.34 2.22
C SER A 184 -11.95 25.37 1.47
N SER A 185 -12.86 25.88 0.63
CA SER A 185 -13.51 25.02 -0.37
C SER A 185 -12.49 24.53 -1.40
N VAL A 186 -12.73 23.37 -2.02
CA VAL A 186 -11.86 22.82 -3.09
C VAL A 186 -11.62 23.85 -4.21
N ALA A 187 -12.64 24.63 -4.57
CA ALA A 187 -12.52 25.65 -5.63
C ALA A 187 -11.68 26.86 -5.19
N GLN A 188 -11.73 27.25 -3.91
CA GLN A 188 -10.86 28.30 -3.38
C GLN A 188 -9.41 27.81 -3.29
N ALA A 189 -9.18 26.63 -2.73
CA ALA A 189 -7.86 26.02 -2.62
C ALA A 189 -7.19 25.83 -3.99
N ALA A 190 -7.91 25.32 -4.99
CA ALA A 190 -7.38 25.14 -6.33
C ALA A 190 -7.02 26.47 -7.01
N ARG A 191 -7.80 27.54 -6.79
CA ARG A 191 -7.47 28.89 -7.28
C ARG A 191 -6.22 29.44 -6.62
N GLN A 192 -6.07 29.25 -5.30
CA GLN A 192 -4.88 29.68 -4.57
C GLN A 192 -3.62 28.98 -5.09
N VAL A 193 -3.69 27.66 -5.27
CA VAL A 193 -2.57 26.87 -5.79
C VAL A 193 -2.24 27.24 -7.24
N ALA A 194 -3.24 27.38 -8.11
CA ALA A 194 -3.02 27.80 -9.49
C ALA A 194 -2.41 29.22 -9.61
N ALA A 195 -2.75 30.13 -8.69
CA ALA A 195 -2.22 31.49 -8.68
C ALA A 195 -0.74 31.57 -8.25
N GLN A 196 -0.19 30.52 -7.65
CA GLN A 196 1.23 30.45 -7.28
C GLN A 196 2.14 30.03 -8.45
N GLU A 197 1.57 29.59 -9.57
CA GLU A 197 2.35 29.19 -10.74
C GLU A 197 2.70 30.39 -11.63
N ALA A 198 3.93 30.39 -12.14
CA ALA A 198 4.42 31.42 -13.06
C ALA A 198 3.74 31.37 -14.44
N PHE A 199 3.10 30.26 -14.80
CA PHE A 199 2.41 30.09 -16.08
C PHE A 199 0.92 29.81 -15.86
N ILE A 200 0.10 30.85 -15.98
CA ILE A 200 -1.35 30.76 -15.74
C ILE A 200 -2.03 30.23 -17.01
N ARG A 201 -2.40 28.95 -17.04
CA ARG A 201 -3.39 28.44 -18.00
C ARG A 201 -4.79 28.80 -17.50
N ALA A 202 -5.64 29.34 -18.38
CA ALA A 202 -6.95 29.92 -18.04
C ALA A 202 -7.86 28.98 -17.22
N ASP A 203 -7.81 27.67 -17.48
CA ASP A 203 -8.66 26.66 -16.81
C ASP A 203 -7.95 25.87 -15.69
N TRP A 204 -6.73 26.26 -15.31
CA TRP A 204 -5.89 25.40 -14.47
C TRP A 204 -6.48 25.10 -13.09
N ALA A 205 -7.03 26.12 -12.43
CA ALA A 205 -7.71 25.94 -11.15
C ALA A 205 -8.90 24.98 -11.25
N ASN A 206 -9.65 25.02 -12.37
CA ASN A 206 -10.78 24.12 -12.60
C ASN A 206 -10.29 22.68 -12.81
N ASP A 207 -9.20 22.49 -13.55
CA ASP A 207 -8.60 21.18 -13.80
C ASP A 207 -8.02 20.56 -12.52
N LEU A 208 -7.27 21.33 -11.72
CA LEU A 208 -6.80 20.90 -10.41
C LEU A 208 -7.95 20.51 -9.48
N ALA A 209 -9.02 21.30 -9.44
CA ALA A 209 -10.20 20.99 -8.63
C ALA A 209 -10.91 19.72 -9.10
N LYS A 210 -10.96 19.45 -10.42
CA LYS A 210 -11.51 18.20 -10.98
C LYS A 210 -10.63 17.01 -10.59
N LEU A 211 -9.32 17.13 -10.75
CA LEU A 211 -8.35 16.07 -10.41
C LEU A 211 -8.38 15.76 -8.90
N TYR A 212 -8.43 16.79 -8.05
CA TYR A 212 -8.54 16.61 -6.61
C TYR A 212 -9.81 15.84 -6.21
N ARG A 213 -10.97 16.19 -6.80
CA ARG A 213 -12.21 15.44 -6.55
C ARG A 213 -12.13 13.99 -7.00
N LYS A 214 -11.50 13.71 -8.15
CA LYS A 214 -11.26 12.32 -8.60
C LYS A 214 -10.37 11.56 -7.61
N LYS A 215 -9.33 12.23 -7.10
CA LYS A 215 -8.44 11.69 -6.06
C LYS A 215 -9.22 11.36 -4.78
N LEU A 216 -10.11 12.25 -4.34
CA LEU A 216 -10.97 12.02 -3.16
C LEU A 216 -11.89 10.81 -3.31
N LYS A 217 -12.45 10.56 -4.50
CA LYS A 217 -13.29 9.37 -4.76
C LYS A 217 -12.56 8.05 -4.53
N LEU A 218 -11.23 8.01 -4.58
CA LEU A 218 -10.48 6.80 -4.24
C LEU A 218 -10.51 6.46 -2.75
N ARG A 219 -11.05 7.34 -1.89
CA ARG A 219 -11.21 7.09 -0.45
C ARG A 219 -12.60 6.55 -0.10
N GLU A 220 -13.52 6.57 -1.06
CA GLU A 220 -14.91 6.06 -1.00
C GLU A 220 -14.94 4.58 -1.40
#